data_AF-A0A7W1S978-F1
#
_entry.id   AF-A0A7W1S978-F1
#
_cell.length_a   1.000
_cell.length_b   1.000
_cell.length_c   1.000
_cell.angle_alpha   90.00
_cell.angle_beta   90.00
_cell.angle_gamma   90.00
#
_symmetry.space_group_name_H-M   'P 1'
#
loop_
_entity.id
_entity.type
_entity.pdbx_description
1 polymer ?
#
loop_
_entity_poly.entity_id
_entity_poly.type
_entity_poly.pdbx_seq_one_letter_code
_entity_poly.pdbx_strand_id
1 'polypeptide(L)'
;MDLPFHLKALPPEALDVLRYFGTLNDPVAHAMKITDEVGLSDRTFGKVIRRLVTKGYLQMDGDQAYRLSENGQDAVDELLEYDAEFPADKAARQAPVEEKVSRKMVLVVPKTLQSGAATTFHVGFNPADDEQILEDMAEVVIRVSLVNAEPARPQESTINVQNKAVYKSFTVTAGTLDKARIKIQAFQLGPNPDDIAVAGGMYVDLDVTSAAGAPQVAFTVDVSINKQVD
;
A
#
# COMPACT_ATOMS: atom_id res chain seq x y z
N MET A 1 10.75 -31.12 1.14
CA MET A 1 9.95 -30.67 -0.02
C MET A 1 9.96 -29.14 -0.06
N ASP A 2 9.69 -28.51 -1.21
CA ASP A 2 9.55 -27.05 -1.29
C ASP A 2 8.06 -26.71 -1.38
N LEU A 3 7.64 -25.55 -0.84
CA LEU A 3 6.22 -25.18 -0.84
C LEU A 3 5.72 -25.05 -2.30
N PRO A 4 4.61 -25.70 -2.68
CA PRO A 4 4.07 -25.62 -4.03
C PRO A 4 3.84 -24.18 -4.50
N PHE A 5 4.13 -23.91 -5.78
CA PHE A 5 4.13 -22.55 -6.34
C PHE A 5 2.79 -21.81 -6.13
N HIS A 6 1.67 -22.53 -6.22
CA HIS A 6 0.35 -21.93 -6.05
C HIS A 6 0.05 -21.51 -4.61
N LEU A 7 0.73 -22.12 -3.63
CA LEU A 7 0.71 -21.75 -2.21
C LEU A 7 1.72 -20.63 -1.91
N LYS A 8 2.92 -20.67 -2.52
CA LYS A 8 3.90 -19.56 -2.43
C LYS A 8 3.34 -18.23 -2.93
N ALA A 9 2.44 -18.27 -3.91
CA ALA A 9 1.78 -17.10 -4.47
C ALA A 9 0.59 -16.59 -3.61
N LEU A 10 0.36 -17.15 -2.42
CA LEU A 10 -0.62 -16.67 -1.45
C LEU A 10 0.08 -15.81 -0.39
N PRO A 11 -0.60 -14.75 0.12
CA PRO A 11 -0.08 -14.00 1.24
C PRO A 11 -0.06 -14.89 2.50
N PRO A 12 0.84 -14.65 3.46
CA PRO A 12 0.95 -15.44 4.69
C PRO A 12 -0.38 -15.63 5.42
N GLU A 13 -1.17 -14.55 5.53
CA GLU A 13 -2.46 -14.59 6.23
C GLU A 13 -3.50 -15.48 5.53
N ALA A 14 -3.37 -15.68 4.20
CA ALA A 14 -4.22 -16.63 3.49
C ALA A 14 -3.80 -18.08 3.75
N LEU A 15 -2.49 -18.34 3.92
CA LEU A 15 -2.00 -19.65 4.34
C LEU A 15 -2.45 -19.96 5.77
N ASP A 16 -2.47 -18.96 6.66
CA ASP A 16 -2.92 -19.15 8.04
C ASP A 16 -4.42 -19.44 8.13
N VAL A 17 -5.23 -18.81 7.28
CA VAL A 17 -6.64 -19.19 7.13
C VAL A 17 -6.78 -20.64 6.65
N LEU A 18 -6.02 -21.07 5.63
CA LEU A 18 -6.06 -22.45 5.17
C LEU A 18 -5.63 -23.44 6.27
N ARG A 19 -4.56 -23.13 7.02
CA ARG A 19 -4.13 -23.93 8.17
C ARG A 19 -5.23 -24.04 9.23
N TYR A 20 -5.91 -22.93 9.54
CA TYR A 20 -7.03 -22.94 10.47
C TYR A 20 -8.12 -23.90 9.99
N PHE A 21 -8.50 -23.84 8.71
CA PHE A 21 -9.47 -24.78 8.14
C PHE A 21 -9.00 -26.24 8.23
N GLY A 22 -7.70 -26.51 8.10
CA GLY A 22 -7.12 -27.84 8.31
C GLY A 22 -7.18 -28.37 9.75
N THR A 23 -7.51 -27.51 10.73
CA THR A 23 -7.77 -27.94 12.12
C THR A 23 -9.23 -28.30 12.39
N LEU A 24 -10.12 -28.01 11.45
CA LEU A 24 -11.55 -28.20 11.62
C LEU A 24 -11.98 -29.61 11.22
N ASN A 25 -12.89 -30.21 12.00
CA ASN A 25 -13.51 -31.48 11.65
C ASN A 25 -14.59 -31.33 10.55
N ASP A 26 -15.22 -30.15 10.47
CA ASP A 26 -16.15 -29.78 9.41
C ASP A 26 -15.51 -28.59 8.67
N PRO A 27 -15.30 -28.67 7.34
CA PRO A 27 -14.59 -27.65 6.58
C PRO A 27 -15.40 -26.36 6.38
N VAL A 28 -16.12 -25.89 7.39
CA VAL A 28 -16.96 -24.68 7.37
C VAL A 28 -16.65 -23.82 8.59
N ALA A 29 -16.40 -22.54 8.37
CA ALA A 29 -16.21 -21.57 9.45
C ALA A 29 -16.86 -20.22 9.14
N HIS A 30 -17.42 -19.60 10.18
CA HIS A 30 -18.02 -18.28 10.11
C HIS A 30 -16.93 -17.20 10.14
N ALA A 31 -17.15 -16.08 9.44
CA ALA A 31 -16.23 -14.94 9.35
C ALA A 31 -15.61 -14.55 10.70
N MET A 32 -16.46 -14.33 11.71
CA MET A 32 -16.03 -13.96 13.07
C MET A 32 -15.09 -15.00 13.71
N LYS A 33 -15.34 -16.30 13.50
CA LYS A 33 -14.45 -17.34 14.04
C LYS A 33 -13.11 -17.35 13.32
N ILE A 34 -13.12 -17.16 12.00
CA ILE A 34 -11.89 -17.07 11.21
C ILE A 34 -11.06 -15.86 11.65
N THR A 35 -11.68 -14.69 11.86
CA THR A 35 -10.97 -13.49 12.32
C THR A 35 -10.37 -13.67 13.70
N ASP A 36 -11.13 -14.26 14.63
CA ASP A 36 -10.71 -14.41 16.02
C ASP A 36 -9.58 -15.43 16.16
N GLU A 37 -9.71 -16.60 15.52
CA GLU A 37 -8.75 -17.70 15.63
C GLU A 37 -7.44 -17.41 14.89
N VAL A 38 -7.52 -16.71 13.75
CA VAL A 38 -6.33 -16.34 12.96
C VAL A 38 -5.75 -14.99 13.41
N GLY A 39 -6.50 -14.19 14.17
CA GLY A 39 -6.06 -12.86 14.63
C GLY A 39 -6.11 -11.77 13.54
N LEU A 40 -7.04 -11.88 12.59
CA LEU A 40 -7.18 -10.94 11.48
C LEU A 40 -8.05 -9.75 11.86
N SER A 41 -7.62 -8.54 11.47
CA SER A 41 -8.54 -7.39 11.44
C SER A 41 -9.60 -7.55 10.35
N ASP A 42 -10.77 -6.93 10.51
CA ASP A 42 -11.84 -6.93 9.50
C ASP A 42 -11.35 -6.53 8.10
N ARG A 43 -10.43 -5.56 8.05
CA ARG A 43 -9.83 -5.08 6.80
C ARG A 43 -8.94 -6.14 6.14
N THR A 44 -8.12 -6.83 6.93
CA THR A 44 -7.23 -7.90 6.44
C THR A 44 -8.06 -9.11 6.02
N PHE A 45 -9.04 -9.50 6.83
CA PHE A 45 -9.97 -10.58 6.56
C PHE A 45 -10.68 -10.42 5.21
N GLY A 46 -11.25 -9.24 4.94
CA GLY A 46 -11.94 -8.98 3.68
C GLY A 46 -11.04 -9.14 2.44
N LYS A 47 -9.74 -8.85 2.55
CA LYS A 47 -8.77 -9.07 1.47
C LYS A 47 -8.44 -10.56 1.31
N VAL A 48 -8.13 -11.23 2.42
CA VAL A 48 -7.72 -12.64 2.45
C VAL A 48 -8.83 -13.55 1.93
N ILE A 49 -10.03 -13.42 2.48
CA ILE A 49 -11.17 -14.23 2.08
C ILE A 49 -11.55 -14.00 0.63
N ARG A 50 -11.57 -12.74 0.16
CA ARG A 50 -11.82 -12.47 -1.27
C ARG A 50 -10.82 -13.21 -2.15
N ARG A 51 -9.53 -13.18 -1.80
CA ARG A 51 -8.48 -13.85 -2.56
C ARG A 51 -8.65 -15.37 -2.55
N LEU A 52 -8.94 -15.96 -1.39
CA LEU A 52 -9.16 -17.41 -1.24
C LEU A 52 -10.42 -17.88 -2.00
N VAL A 53 -11.48 -17.08 -1.99
CA VAL A 53 -12.70 -17.37 -2.77
C VAL A 53 -12.44 -17.21 -4.28
N THR A 54 -11.80 -16.12 -4.71
CA THR A 54 -11.51 -15.89 -6.14
C THR A 54 -10.56 -16.93 -6.73
N LYS A 55 -9.56 -17.38 -5.96
CA LYS A 55 -8.66 -18.47 -6.38
C LYS A 55 -9.29 -19.86 -6.22
N GLY A 56 -10.51 -19.94 -5.70
CA GLY A 56 -11.29 -21.17 -5.64
C GLY A 56 -10.87 -22.11 -4.52
N TYR A 57 -10.16 -21.66 -3.48
CA TYR A 57 -9.83 -22.45 -2.29
C TYR A 57 -10.97 -22.47 -1.26
N LEU A 58 -11.75 -21.38 -1.20
CA LEU A 58 -12.93 -21.27 -0.35
C LEU A 58 -14.17 -20.97 -1.19
N GLN A 59 -15.34 -21.32 -0.65
CA GLN A 59 -16.64 -20.96 -1.20
C GLN A 59 -17.49 -20.33 -0.09
N MET A 60 -18.32 -19.34 -0.45
CA MET A 60 -19.24 -18.73 0.52
C MET A 60 -20.50 -19.58 0.62
N ASP A 61 -20.81 -20.08 1.82
CA ASP A 61 -21.93 -21.01 2.09
C ASP A 61 -23.18 -20.30 2.66
N GLY A 62 -23.19 -18.96 2.62
CA GLY A 62 -24.23 -18.10 3.19
C GLY A 62 -23.93 -17.71 4.64
N ASP A 63 -24.66 -16.69 5.14
CA ASP A 63 -24.52 -16.16 6.51
C ASP A 63 -23.05 -15.91 6.93
N GLN A 64 -22.25 -15.31 6.04
CA GLN A 64 -20.81 -15.08 6.25
C GLN A 64 -19.99 -16.34 6.63
N ALA A 65 -20.50 -17.52 6.33
CA ALA A 65 -19.77 -18.78 6.45
C ALA A 65 -19.00 -19.08 5.16
N TYR A 66 -17.81 -19.65 5.33
CA TYR A 66 -16.94 -20.07 4.25
C TYR A 66 -16.62 -21.55 4.41
N ARG A 67 -16.63 -22.26 3.28
CA ARG A 67 -16.38 -23.69 3.18
C ARG A 67 -15.12 -23.94 2.35
N LEU A 68 -14.28 -24.92 2.71
CA LEU A 68 -13.22 -25.38 1.81
C LEU A 68 -13.80 -25.99 0.55
N SER A 69 -13.26 -25.62 -0.60
CA SER A 69 -13.48 -26.37 -1.83
C SER A 69 -12.58 -27.62 -1.88
N GLU A 70 -12.73 -28.45 -2.92
CA GLU A 70 -11.80 -29.55 -3.22
C GLU A 70 -10.36 -29.03 -3.37
N ASN A 71 -10.16 -27.97 -4.17
CA ASN A 71 -8.83 -27.32 -4.31
C ASN A 71 -8.30 -26.75 -2.98
N GLY A 72 -9.21 -26.28 -2.11
CA GLY A 72 -8.86 -25.83 -0.77
C GLY A 72 -8.37 -26.97 0.11
N GLN A 73 -9.02 -28.14 0.02
CA GLN A 73 -8.63 -29.33 0.76
C GLN A 73 -7.25 -29.82 0.31
N ASP A 74 -7.01 -29.92 -1.01
CA ASP A 74 -5.70 -30.31 -1.54
C ASP A 74 -4.59 -29.35 -1.06
N ALA A 75 -4.87 -28.04 -1.10
CA ALA A 75 -3.96 -27.01 -0.61
C ALA A 75 -3.66 -27.13 0.90
N VAL A 76 -4.65 -27.52 1.70
CA VAL A 76 -4.48 -27.77 3.14
C VAL A 76 -3.62 -29.00 3.38
N ASP A 77 -3.85 -30.08 2.64
CA ASP A 77 -3.10 -31.32 2.78
C ASP A 77 -1.62 -31.10 2.42
N GLU A 78 -1.35 -30.39 1.32
CA GLU A 78 0.02 -29.98 0.93
C GLU A 78 0.68 -29.09 2.00
N LEU A 79 -0.06 -28.16 2.61
CA LEU A 79 0.44 -27.30 3.69
C LEU A 79 0.78 -28.11 4.95
N LEU A 80 -0.03 -29.10 5.29
CA LEU A 80 0.19 -29.96 6.45
C LEU A 80 1.40 -30.88 6.24
N GLU A 81 1.55 -31.44 5.04
CA GLU A 81 2.74 -32.21 4.67
C GLU A 81 4.02 -31.36 4.76
N TYR A 82 3.97 -30.14 4.22
CA TYR A 82 5.07 -29.19 4.32
C TYR A 82 5.39 -28.83 5.78
N ASP A 83 4.39 -28.46 6.58
CA ASP A 83 4.61 -28.09 7.99
C ASP A 83 5.09 -29.28 8.85
N ALA A 84 4.77 -30.53 8.47
CA ALA A 84 5.27 -31.73 9.14
C ALA A 84 6.75 -32.01 8.82
N GLU A 85 7.21 -31.68 7.62
CA GLU A 85 8.62 -31.75 7.23
C GLU A 85 9.45 -30.61 7.84
N PHE A 86 8.83 -29.45 8.11
CA PHE A 86 9.48 -28.25 8.65
C PHE A 86 8.82 -27.74 9.95
N PRO A 87 8.84 -28.51 11.05
CA PRO A 87 8.08 -28.21 12.27
C PRO A 87 8.60 -27.01 13.09
N ALA A 88 9.86 -26.59 12.89
CA ALA A 88 10.49 -25.47 13.62
C ALA A 88 9.91 -24.09 13.27
N ASP A 89 9.10 -24.03 12.22
CA ASP A 89 8.63 -22.80 11.61
C ASP A 89 7.24 -22.35 12.13
N LYS A 90 6.61 -23.16 13.00
CA LYS A 90 5.31 -22.83 13.64
C LYS A 90 5.40 -21.72 14.70
N ALA A 91 6.57 -21.51 15.31
CA ALA A 91 6.74 -20.54 16.42
C ALA A 91 7.37 -19.20 15.99
N ALA A 92 7.91 -19.11 14.77
CA ALA A 92 8.61 -17.92 14.26
C ALA A 92 7.78 -17.10 13.25
N ARG A 93 6.67 -17.62 12.76
CA ARG A 93 5.84 -16.95 11.75
C ARG A 93 4.77 -16.07 12.42
N GLN A 94 5.24 -15.03 13.12
CA GLN A 94 4.44 -13.80 13.19
C GLN A 94 4.27 -13.31 11.75
N ALA A 95 3.11 -12.74 11.40
CA ALA A 95 2.95 -12.00 10.14
C ALA A 95 4.23 -11.17 9.94
N PRO A 96 4.90 -11.21 8.76
CA PRO A 96 6.11 -10.43 8.57
C PRO A 96 5.76 -9.02 9.02
N VAL A 97 6.44 -8.56 10.08
CA VAL A 97 6.28 -7.19 10.53
C VAL A 97 6.68 -6.39 9.30
N GLU A 98 5.72 -5.81 8.61
CA GLU A 98 5.99 -4.93 7.48
C GLU A 98 6.91 -3.86 8.04
N GLU A 99 8.21 -4.00 7.82
CA GLU A 99 9.17 -3.11 8.40
C GLU A 99 9.03 -1.82 7.62
N LYS A 100 8.51 -0.78 8.26
CA LYS A 100 8.27 0.51 7.59
C LYS A 100 9.43 1.43 7.88
N VAL A 101 9.93 2.06 6.83
CA VAL A 101 10.82 3.20 6.96
C VAL A 101 10.03 4.49 6.80
N SER A 102 10.34 5.46 7.65
CA SER A 102 9.84 6.82 7.50
C SER A 102 10.69 7.53 6.45
N ARG A 103 10.08 7.99 5.35
CA ARG A 103 10.75 8.76 4.30
C ARG A 103 10.22 10.17 4.23
N LYS A 104 11.13 11.13 4.07
CA LYS A 104 10.76 12.54 3.95
C LYS A 104 10.32 12.87 2.53
N MET A 105 9.02 13.02 2.33
CA MET A 105 8.43 13.54 1.10
C MET A 105 8.45 15.08 1.13
N VAL A 106 8.86 15.68 0.02
CA VAL A 106 9.07 17.12 -0.12
C VAL A 106 8.24 17.64 -1.29
N LEU A 107 7.51 18.74 -1.05
CA LEU A 107 6.90 19.59 -2.06
C LEU A 107 7.71 20.88 -2.17
N VAL A 108 8.23 21.20 -3.35
CA VAL A 108 8.86 22.50 -3.66
C VAL A 108 7.97 23.27 -4.62
N VAL A 109 7.48 24.43 -4.19
CA VAL A 109 6.51 25.27 -4.92
C VAL A 109 6.79 26.75 -4.66
N PRO A 110 6.44 27.68 -5.56
CA PRO A 110 6.46 29.10 -5.24
C PRO A 110 5.58 29.42 -4.03
N LYS A 111 6.02 30.37 -3.19
CA LYS A 111 5.30 30.81 -1.98
C LYS A 111 3.88 31.30 -2.29
N THR A 112 3.68 31.88 -3.46
CA THR A 112 2.38 32.30 -3.99
C THR A 112 2.27 31.89 -5.45
N LEU A 113 1.06 31.58 -5.91
CA LEU A 113 0.80 31.29 -7.32
C LEU A 113 0.38 32.57 -8.05
N GLN A 114 0.71 32.67 -9.33
CA GLN A 114 0.21 33.75 -10.18
C GLN A 114 -1.11 33.32 -10.82
N SER A 115 -2.15 34.13 -10.67
CA SER A 115 -3.48 33.87 -11.25
C SER A 115 -3.41 33.73 -12.77
N GLY A 116 -4.01 32.65 -13.29
CA GLY A 116 -4.08 32.35 -14.72
C GLY A 116 -2.76 31.92 -15.37
N ALA A 117 -1.65 31.85 -14.62
CA ALA A 117 -0.36 31.46 -15.15
C ALA A 117 0.01 30.02 -14.73
N ALA A 118 0.57 29.27 -15.68
CA ALA A 118 1.11 27.94 -15.40
C ALA A 118 2.35 28.04 -14.50
N THR A 119 2.34 27.28 -13.42
CA THR A 119 3.40 27.19 -12.42
C THR A 119 3.85 25.75 -12.30
N THR A 120 5.16 25.52 -12.41
CA THR A 120 5.76 24.21 -12.16
C THR A 120 6.15 24.07 -10.70
N PHE A 121 5.87 22.91 -10.12
CA PHE A 121 6.31 22.52 -8.79
C PHE A 121 6.84 21.09 -8.80
N HIS A 122 7.57 20.72 -7.74
CA HIS A 122 8.22 19.42 -7.64
C HIS A 122 7.73 18.68 -6.41
N VAL A 123 7.50 17.38 -6.57
CA VAL A 123 7.23 16.46 -5.47
C VAL A 123 8.25 15.35 -5.52
N GLY A 124 8.89 15.05 -4.39
CA GLY A 124 9.95 14.06 -4.35
C GLY A 124 10.31 13.60 -2.96
N PHE A 125 11.42 12.91 -2.86
CA PHE A 125 11.98 12.37 -1.64
C PHE A 125 13.42 12.84 -1.47
N ASN A 126 13.80 13.16 -0.24
CA ASN A 126 15.18 13.41 0.12
C ASN A 126 16.03 12.12 0.03
N PRO A 127 17.37 12.25 -0.01
CA PRO A 127 18.26 11.13 0.27
C PRO A 127 17.88 10.47 1.61
N ALA A 128 18.10 9.17 1.71
CA ALA A 128 17.90 8.44 2.95
C ALA A 128 18.99 8.84 3.97
N ASP A 129 18.56 9.09 5.20
CA ASP A 129 19.43 9.00 6.38
C ASP A 129 19.62 7.53 6.80
N ASP A 130 20.48 7.25 7.78
CA ASP A 130 20.84 5.88 8.19
C ASP A 130 19.62 5.02 8.61
N GLU A 131 18.59 5.63 9.20
CA GLU A 131 17.35 4.95 9.62
C GLU A 131 16.29 4.83 8.50
N GLN A 132 16.57 5.39 7.33
CA GLN A 132 15.63 5.53 6.21
C GLN A 132 16.01 4.67 5.00
N ILE A 133 17.04 3.84 5.16
CA ILE A 133 17.60 3.02 4.09
C ILE A 133 16.56 1.98 3.65
N LEU A 134 16.32 1.98 2.35
CA LEU A 134 15.62 0.93 1.64
C LEU A 134 16.67 0.01 1.01
N GLU A 135 16.53 -1.29 1.23
CA GLU A 135 17.37 -2.31 0.60
C GLU A 135 17.05 -2.38 -0.90
N ASP A 136 15.75 -2.51 -1.19
CA ASP A 136 15.21 -2.50 -2.55
C ASP A 136 14.52 -1.19 -2.93
N MET A 137 14.31 -1.04 -4.23
CA MET A 137 13.59 0.10 -4.78
C MET A 137 12.09 -0.04 -4.49
N ALA A 138 11.49 0.97 -3.84
CA ALA A 138 10.05 1.03 -3.64
C ALA A 138 9.38 1.84 -4.75
N GLU A 139 8.37 1.26 -5.39
CA GLU A 139 7.54 1.97 -6.38
C GLU A 139 6.43 2.76 -5.68
N VAL A 140 6.47 4.09 -5.77
CA VAL A 140 5.52 5.00 -5.12
C VAL A 140 4.78 5.83 -6.16
N VAL A 141 3.46 5.71 -6.20
CA VAL A 141 2.58 6.57 -6.99
C VAL A 141 2.24 7.83 -6.20
N ILE A 142 2.60 8.98 -6.77
CA ILE A 142 2.20 10.30 -6.29
C ILE A 142 0.97 10.74 -7.04
N ARG A 143 -0.14 10.92 -6.33
CA ARG A 143 -1.37 11.53 -6.83
C ARG A 143 -1.46 12.97 -6.36
N VAL A 144 -1.54 13.90 -7.30
CA VAL A 144 -1.78 15.32 -7.09
C VAL A 144 -3.23 15.64 -7.42
N SER A 145 -3.91 16.37 -6.55
CA SER A 145 -5.24 16.94 -6.81
C SER A 145 -5.26 18.41 -6.43
N LEU A 146 -6.03 19.19 -7.16
CA LEU A 146 -6.05 20.65 -7.05
C LEU A 146 -7.45 21.13 -6.67
N VAL A 147 -7.49 22.19 -5.85
CA VAL A 147 -8.73 22.94 -5.56
C VAL A 147 -8.50 24.39 -5.94
N ASN A 148 -9.46 24.99 -6.65
CA ASN A 148 -9.38 26.35 -7.20
C ASN A 148 -8.21 26.56 -8.19
N ALA A 149 -7.79 25.49 -8.85
CA ALA A 149 -6.72 25.51 -9.85
C ALA A 149 -6.90 24.34 -10.83
N GLU A 150 -6.24 24.45 -11.98
CA GLU A 150 -6.27 23.47 -13.06
C GLU A 150 -4.95 22.66 -13.13
N PRO A 151 -4.98 21.38 -13.55
CA PRO A 151 -6.17 20.67 -14.01
C PRO A 151 -7.11 20.20 -12.88
N ALA A 152 -8.42 20.20 -13.16
CA ALA A 152 -9.45 19.67 -12.25
C ALA A 152 -9.33 18.15 -12.02
N ARG A 153 -8.77 17.42 -12.98
CA ARG A 153 -8.52 15.97 -12.83
C ARG A 153 -7.21 15.72 -12.08
N PRO A 154 -7.18 14.73 -11.17
CA PRO A 154 -5.94 14.33 -10.52
C PRO A 154 -4.85 13.95 -11.53
N GLN A 155 -3.62 14.36 -11.24
CA GLN A 155 -2.43 13.95 -11.95
C GLN A 155 -1.73 12.86 -11.15
N GLU A 156 -1.19 11.85 -11.82
CA GLU A 156 -0.45 10.76 -11.19
C GLU A 156 0.92 10.61 -11.82
N SER A 157 1.93 10.33 -11.00
CA SER A 157 3.24 9.91 -11.48
C SER A 157 3.84 8.90 -10.52
N THR A 158 4.44 7.87 -11.08
CA THR A 158 5.26 6.91 -10.34
C THR A 158 6.65 7.46 -10.07
N ILE A 159 7.16 7.22 -8.86
CA ILE A 159 8.52 7.50 -8.42
C ILE A 159 9.12 6.21 -7.87
N ASN A 160 10.31 5.90 -8.37
CA ASN A 160 11.13 4.82 -7.87
C ASN A 160 12.00 5.35 -6.73
N VAL A 161 11.59 5.06 -5.49
CA VAL A 161 12.23 5.57 -4.28
C VAL A 161 13.28 4.57 -3.81
N GLN A 162 14.51 5.05 -3.64
CA GLN A 162 15.59 4.32 -3.00
C GLN A 162 16.35 5.29 -2.07
N ASN A 163 17.68 5.20 -1.97
CA ASN A 163 18.44 5.97 -0.98
C ASN A 163 18.95 7.33 -1.51
N LYS A 164 18.76 7.63 -2.80
CA LYS A 164 19.10 8.93 -3.41
C LYS A 164 17.88 9.83 -3.54
N ALA A 165 18.12 11.14 -3.59
CA ALA A 165 17.08 12.11 -3.89
C ALA A 165 16.45 11.85 -5.27
N VAL A 166 15.12 11.92 -5.33
CA VAL A 166 14.36 11.72 -6.57
C VAL A 166 13.10 12.59 -6.53
N TYR A 167 12.68 13.14 -7.67
CA TYR A 167 11.48 13.96 -7.74
C TYR A 167 10.78 13.86 -9.11
N LYS A 168 9.55 14.35 -9.14
CA LYS A 168 8.74 14.57 -10.35
C LYS A 168 8.23 16.00 -10.37
N SER A 169 8.09 16.51 -11.60
CA SER A 169 7.56 17.84 -11.84
C SER A 169 6.09 17.75 -12.23
N PHE A 170 5.30 18.66 -11.69
CA PHE A 170 3.89 18.83 -12.00
C PHE A 170 3.64 20.29 -12.38
N THR A 171 2.57 20.54 -13.13
CA THR A 171 2.19 21.88 -13.53
C THR A 171 0.77 22.17 -13.08
N VAL A 172 0.58 23.33 -12.46
CA VAL A 172 -0.70 23.87 -12.01
C VAL A 172 -0.94 25.23 -12.64
N THR A 173 -2.19 25.54 -12.97
CA THR A 173 -2.61 26.91 -13.31
C THR A 173 -3.59 27.38 -12.26
N ALA A 174 -3.22 28.38 -11.46
CA ALA A 174 -4.11 28.90 -10.43
C ALA A 174 -5.33 29.60 -11.05
N GLY A 175 -6.50 29.44 -10.41
CA GLY A 175 -7.72 30.13 -10.81
C GLY A 175 -7.68 31.62 -10.48
N THR A 176 -8.87 32.23 -10.43
CA THR A 176 -9.07 33.65 -10.07
C THR A 176 -9.36 33.87 -8.60
N LEU A 177 -9.51 32.80 -7.82
CA LEU A 177 -9.71 32.87 -6.38
C LEU A 177 -8.37 33.17 -5.70
N ASP A 178 -8.45 33.79 -4.53
CA ASP A 178 -7.36 34.24 -3.66
C ASP A 178 -6.57 33.09 -3.03
N LYS A 179 -7.09 31.86 -3.04
CA LYS A 179 -6.40 30.66 -2.57
C LYS A 179 -6.57 29.48 -3.52
N ALA A 180 -5.49 28.72 -3.68
CA ALA A 180 -5.48 27.41 -4.33
C ALA A 180 -4.90 26.36 -3.38
N ARG A 181 -5.44 25.14 -3.41
CA ARG A 181 -4.93 24.02 -2.62
C ARG A 181 -4.26 23.00 -3.52
N ILE A 182 -3.07 22.58 -3.14
CA ILE A 182 -2.40 21.40 -3.70
C ILE A 182 -2.51 20.27 -2.68
N LYS A 183 -3.15 19.16 -3.06
CA LYS A 183 -3.23 17.93 -2.28
C LYS A 183 -2.33 16.87 -2.91
N ILE A 184 -1.45 16.28 -2.10
CA ILE A 184 -0.52 15.23 -2.51
C ILE A 184 -0.83 13.98 -1.69
N GLN A 185 -1.01 12.85 -2.36
CA GLN A 185 -1.17 11.54 -1.75
C GLN A 185 -0.12 10.59 -2.32
N ALA A 186 0.54 9.84 -1.45
CA ALA A 186 1.53 8.84 -1.81
C ALA A 186 0.97 7.44 -1.55
N PHE A 187 1.09 6.57 -2.55
CA PHE A 187 0.70 5.17 -2.49
C PHE A 187 1.90 4.31 -2.89
N GLN A 188 2.26 3.34 -2.07
CA GLN A 188 3.26 2.36 -2.45
C GLN A 188 2.60 1.18 -3.14
N LEU A 189 3.17 0.77 -4.27
CA LEU A 189 2.78 -0.44 -4.97
C LEU A 189 3.60 -1.61 -4.40
N GLY A 190 2.91 -2.67 -4.02
CA GLY A 190 3.50 -3.94 -3.66
C GLY A 190 3.75 -4.82 -4.88
N PRO A 191 4.30 -6.03 -4.70
CA PRO A 191 4.68 -6.92 -5.79
C PRO A 191 3.47 -7.44 -6.61
N ASN A 192 2.26 -7.32 -6.07
CA ASN A 192 1.03 -7.74 -6.74
C ASN A 192 0.22 -6.51 -7.21
N PRO A 193 -0.49 -6.58 -8.36
CA PRO A 193 -1.24 -5.44 -8.90
C PRO A 193 -2.30 -4.83 -7.96
N ASP A 194 -2.85 -5.63 -7.05
CA ASP A 194 -3.85 -5.20 -6.08
C ASP A 194 -3.25 -4.76 -4.72
N ASP A 195 -1.93 -4.86 -4.58
CA ASP A 195 -1.24 -4.50 -3.34
C ASP A 195 -0.87 -3.03 -3.38
N ILE A 196 -1.76 -2.20 -2.85
CA ILE A 196 -1.56 -0.76 -2.77
C ILE A 196 -1.64 -0.35 -1.31
N ALA A 197 -0.51 0.10 -0.76
CA ALA A 197 -0.40 0.64 0.57
C ALA A 197 -0.48 2.18 0.53
N VAL A 198 -1.22 2.78 1.47
CA VAL A 198 -1.22 4.24 1.62
C VAL A 198 0.04 4.63 2.40
N ALA A 199 0.95 5.33 1.74
CA ALA A 199 2.22 5.74 2.34
C ALA A 199 2.09 7.04 3.15
N GLY A 200 1.18 7.94 2.74
CA GLY A 200 0.92 9.21 3.42
C GLY A 200 0.54 10.31 2.46
N GLY A 201 0.74 11.56 2.86
CA GLY A 201 0.39 12.71 2.03
C GLY A 201 0.48 14.04 2.77
N MET A 202 0.26 15.12 2.02
CA MET A 202 0.15 16.47 2.56
C MET A 202 -0.85 17.28 1.75
N TYR A 203 -1.30 18.40 2.31
CA TYR A 203 -1.93 19.45 1.53
C TYR A 203 -1.35 20.79 1.91
N VAL A 204 -1.28 21.70 0.94
CA VAL A 204 -0.79 23.06 1.13
C VAL A 204 -1.76 24.03 0.48
N ASP A 205 -2.17 25.03 1.25
CA ASP A 205 -2.91 26.18 0.74
C ASP A 205 -1.91 27.27 0.36
N LEU A 206 -1.98 27.73 -0.88
CA LEU A 206 -1.14 28.79 -1.43
C LEU A 206 -2.00 29.99 -1.77
N ASP A 207 -1.50 31.17 -1.42
CA ASP A 207 -2.12 32.42 -1.85
C ASP A 207 -1.93 32.61 -3.36
N VAL A 208 -2.96 33.12 -4.02
CA VAL A 208 -2.97 33.43 -5.45
C VAL A 208 -2.93 34.94 -5.60
N THR A 209 -1.99 35.42 -6.41
CA THR A 209 -1.76 36.86 -6.61
C THR A 209 -1.66 37.18 -8.10
N SER A 210 -1.69 38.45 -8.46
CA SER A 210 -1.37 38.92 -9.82
C SER A 210 0.14 39.08 -10.06
N ALA A 211 0.96 39.03 -9.00
CA ALA A 211 2.40 39.21 -9.07
C ALA A 211 3.10 37.92 -9.53
N ALA A 212 4.11 38.07 -10.39
CA ALA A 212 4.95 36.98 -10.87
C ALA A 212 6.20 36.82 -9.99
N GLY A 213 6.84 35.64 -10.06
CA GLY A 213 8.21 35.45 -9.57
C GLY A 213 8.36 35.30 -8.05
N ALA A 214 7.37 34.72 -7.37
CA ALA A 214 7.49 34.42 -5.95
C ALA A 214 8.64 33.43 -5.68
N PRO A 215 9.39 33.60 -4.57
CA PRO A 215 10.45 32.66 -4.20
C PRO A 215 9.88 31.27 -3.92
N GLN A 216 10.69 30.23 -4.16
CA GLN A 216 10.31 28.86 -3.83
C GLN A 216 10.36 28.62 -2.32
N VAL A 217 9.44 27.79 -1.85
CA VAL A 217 9.37 27.26 -0.48
C VAL A 217 9.24 25.75 -0.54
N ALA A 218 9.73 25.08 0.50
CA ALA A 218 9.65 23.63 0.62
C ALA A 218 8.76 23.26 1.81
N PHE A 219 7.83 22.33 1.57
CA PHE A 219 7.02 21.70 2.61
C PHE A 219 7.41 20.23 2.69
N THR A 220 7.53 19.71 3.91
CA THR A 220 7.96 18.33 4.13
C THR A 220 6.98 17.59 5.00
N VAL A 221 6.76 16.32 4.69
CA VAL A 221 6.02 15.39 5.55
C VAL A 221 6.75 14.06 5.55
N ASP A 222 6.70 13.37 6.68
CA ASP A 222 7.17 12.01 6.77
C ASP A 222 6.06 11.07 6.27
N VAL A 223 6.42 10.12 5.40
CA VAL A 223 5.53 9.09 4.87
C VAL A 223 6.11 7.70 5.16
N SER A 224 5.25 6.70 5.35
CA SER A 224 5.65 5.35 5.65
C SER A 224 5.77 4.51 4.38
N ILE A 225 6.96 3.96 4.12
CA ILE A 225 7.21 3.03 3.02
C ILE A 225 7.54 1.67 3.62
N ASN A 226 6.81 0.64 3.22
CA ASN A 226 7.10 -0.75 3.53
C ASN A 226 8.44 -1.14 2.88
N LYS A 227 9.39 -1.67 3.66
CA LYS A 227 10.51 -2.43 3.12
C LYS A 227 9.92 -3.68 2.46
N GLN A 228 10.34 -3.97 1.23
CA GLN A 228 10.10 -5.30 0.70
C GLN A 228 11.00 -6.24 1.50
N VAL A 229 10.39 -7.26 2.09
CA VAL A 229 11.11 -8.35 2.73
C VAL A 229 11.00 -9.52 1.75
N ASP A 230 12.14 -10.00 1.28
CA ASP A 230 12.24 -11.21 0.44
C ASP A 230 11.59 -12.44 1.09
#